data_AF-A0A445AJA5-F1
#
_entry.id   AF-A0A445AJA5-F1
#
_cell.length_a   1.000
_cell.length_b   1.000
_cell.length_c   1.000
_cell.angle_alpha   90.00
_cell.angle_beta   90.00
_cell.angle_gamma   90.00
#
_symmetry.space_group_name_H-M   'P 1'
#
loop_
_entity.id
_entity.type
_entity.pdbx_description
1 polymer ?
#
loop_
_entity_poly.entity_id
_entity_poly.type
_entity_poly.pdbx_seq_one_letter_code
_entity_poly.pdbx_strand_id
1 'polypeptide(L)'
;MSRSCVRRIGTWIPCVSKRGFSSSPSSSCVQKSGSEQGLKSLNLYSAINQALHIALDTDPRSYVFGEDVSFGGVFRCTTGLADKFGKKRVFNTPLCEQGIVGFGIGLAAMIVNEAAKFRYRSGNQFNCGGLTIRAPYGAVGHGGHYHSQSPEAFFCHVPGIKV
;
A
#
# COMPACT_ATOMS: atom_id res chain seq x y z
N MET A 1 -43.17 -52.97 -40.23
CA MET A 1 -42.25 -54.00 -39.68
C MET A 1 -41.07 -53.25 -39.05
N SER A 2 -41.04 -52.97 -37.74
CA SER A 2 -40.86 -53.86 -36.58
C SER A 2 -39.39 -53.87 -36.10
N ARG A 3 -39.20 -53.39 -34.85
CA ARG A 3 -38.12 -53.71 -33.87
C ARG A 3 -36.76 -52.99 -34.08
N SER A 4 -36.05 -52.47 -33.08
CA SER A 4 -36.29 -52.37 -31.64
C SER A 4 -35.43 -51.29 -30.99
N CYS A 5 -36.09 -50.57 -30.08
CA CYS A 5 -35.56 -49.83 -28.94
C CYS A 5 -34.66 -50.70 -28.04
N VAL A 6 -33.49 -50.18 -27.62
CA VAL A 6 -32.87 -50.54 -26.34
C VAL A 6 -32.56 -49.27 -25.57
N ARG A 7 -33.33 -49.07 -24.50
CA ARG A 7 -33.07 -48.12 -23.42
C ARG A 7 -31.94 -48.67 -22.54
N ARG A 8 -31.01 -47.82 -22.12
CA ARG A 8 -30.35 -47.96 -20.82
C ARG A 8 -30.52 -46.67 -20.04
N ILE A 9 -31.45 -46.73 -19.10
CA ILE A 9 -31.67 -45.76 -18.03
C ILE A 9 -30.56 -45.96 -17.00
N GLY A 10 -29.93 -44.86 -16.56
CA GLY A 10 -28.91 -44.84 -15.53
C GLY A 10 -28.59 -43.41 -15.12
N THR A 11 -29.47 -42.84 -14.33
CA THR A 11 -29.35 -41.58 -13.58
C THR A 11 -28.09 -41.51 -12.71
N TRP A 12 -27.39 -40.37 -12.69
CA TRP A 12 -27.13 -39.49 -11.52
C TRP A 12 -26.03 -38.44 -11.83
N ILE A 13 -26.27 -37.20 -11.41
CA ILE A 13 -25.46 -35.98 -11.64
C ILE A 13 -24.33 -35.87 -10.56
N PRO A 14 -23.47 -34.82 -10.56
CA PRO A 14 -22.09 -34.78 -11.05
C PRO A 14 -21.04 -34.79 -9.91
N CYS A 15 -19.82 -35.27 -10.15
CA CYS A 15 -18.72 -35.14 -9.18
C CYS A 15 -17.44 -34.61 -9.83
N VAL A 16 -17.18 -33.32 -9.58
CA VAL A 16 -15.86 -32.69 -9.45
C VAL A 16 -14.89 -32.89 -10.62
N SER A 17 -15.07 -32.05 -11.65
CA SER A 17 -13.98 -31.71 -12.57
C SER A 17 -12.92 -30.91 -11.82
N LYS A 18 -11.78 -31.54 -11.50
CA LYS A 18 -10.53 -30.84 -11.15
C LYS A 18 -10.09 -30.01 -12.36
N ARG A 19 -10.60 -28.77 -12.48
CA ARG A 19 -9.99 -27.75 -13.34
C ARG A 19 -8.72 -27.28 -12.65
N GLY A 20 -7.59 -27.82 -13.06
CA GLY A 20 -6.29 -27.23 -12.80
C GLY A 20 -6.30 -25.81 -13.38
N PHE A 21 -6.24 -24.81 -12.50
CA PHE A 21 -6.11 -23.42 -12.88
C PHE A 21 -4.66 -23.20 -13.34
N SER A 22 -4.37 -23.50 -14.61
CA SER A 22 -3.17 -22.99 -15.27
C SER A 22 -3.47 -21.56 -15.73
N SER A 23 -3.20 -20.58 -14.88
CA SER A 23 -3.18 -19.18 -15.30
C SER A 23 -1.83 -18.87 -15.95
N SER A 24 -1.66 -19.27 -17.21
CA SER A 24 -0.71 -18.60 -18.09
C SER A 24 -1.18 -17.13 -18.20
N PRO A 25 -0.34 -16.11 -17.93
CA PRO A 25 -0.72 -14.75 -18.25
C PRO A 25 -0.75 -14.65 -19.78
N SER A 26 -1.95 -14.46 -20.33
CA SER A 26 -2.14 -13.97 -21.68
C SER A 26 -1.35 -12.67 -21.82
N SER A 27 -0.31 -12.74 -22.64
CA SER A 27 0.55 -11.61 -23.00
C SER A 27 -0.27 -10.60 -23.81
N SER A 28 -1.02 -9.74 -23.11
CA SER A 28 -1.64 -8.55 -23.68
C SER A 28 -0.87 -7.34 -23.17
N CYS A 29 0.15 -6.96 -23.94
CA CYS A 29 0.64 -5.61 -24.16
C CYS A 29 0.59 -4.63 -22.97
N VAL A 30 1.61 -4.68 -22.11
CA VAL A 30 2.17 -3.46 -21.54
C VAL A 30 3.41 -3.14 -22.37
N GLN A 31 3.31 -2.14 -23.24
CA GLN A 31 4.46 -1.63 -23.97
C GLN A 31 5.43 -1.02 -22.96
N LYS A 32 6.50 -1.76 -22.63
CA LYS A 32 7.67 -1.23 -21.93
C LYS A 32 8.43 -0.33 -22.89
N SER A 33 8.16 0.97 -22.86
CA SER A 33 9.12 1.98 -23.29
C SER A 33 9.95 2.39 -22.09
N GLY A 34 11.23 1.99 -22.04
CA GLY A 34 12.15 2.44 -20.99
C GLY A 34 13.45 1.66 -21.03
N SER A 35 14.53 2.38 -21.34
CA SER A 35 15.92 1.92 -21.47
C SER A 35 16.41 1.02 -20.32
N GLU A 36 17.22 0.02 -20.64
CA GLU A 36 18.00 -0.77 -19.66
C GLU A 36 18.99 0.15 -18.92
N GLN A 37 18.52 0.79 -17.86
CA GLN A 37 19.38 1.41 -16.85
C GLN A 37 19.91 0.25 -16.00
N GLY A 38 21.21 -0.06 -16.13
CA GLY A 38 21.88 -1.10 -15.34
C GLY A 38 21.56 -0.98 -13.84
N LEU A 39 21.45 -2.11 -13.15
CA LEU A 39 21.13 -2.20 -11.72
C LEU A 39 22.08 -1.31 -10.90
N LYS A 40 21.62 -0.10 -10.56
CA LYS A 40 22.32 0.78 -9.63
C LYS A 40 22.06 0.27 -8.22
N SER A 41 23.14 0.01 -7.48
CA SER A 41 23.03 -0.20 -6.04
C SER A 41 22.53 1.08 -5.38
N LEU A 42 21.45 0.98 -4.62
CA LEU A 42 20.77 2.11 -4.01
C LEU A 42 20.62 1.88 -2.50
N ASN A 43 20.83 2.94 -1.74
CA ASN A 43 20.48 2.96 -0.32
C ASN A 43 18.96 2.99 -0.14
N LEU A 44 18.48 2.55 1.04
CA LEU A 44 17.04 2.46 1.33
C LEU A 44 16.32 3.81 1.14
N TYR A 45 16.88 4.92 1.65
CA TYR A 45 16.26 6.24 1.49
C TYR A 45 16.16 6.66 0.02
N SER A 46 17.16 6.30 -0.80
CA SER A 46 17.16 6.59 -2.23
C SER A 46 16.13 5.76 -2.98
N ALA A 47 15.93 4.49 -2.59
CA ALA A 47 14.88 3.65 -3.13
C ALA A 47 13.48 4.18 -2.77
N ILE A 48 13.27 4.62 -1.52
CA ILE A 48 12.01 5.24 -1.08
C ILE A 48 11.73 6.52 -1.87
N ASN A 49 12.74 7.36 -2.06
CA ASN A 49 12.62 8.59 -2.85
C ASN A 49 12.22 8.29 -4.30
N GLN A 50 12.85 7.32 -4.95
CA GLN A 50 12.47 6.89 -6.31
C GLN A 50 11.05 6.35 -6.37
N ALA A 51 10.64 5.54 -5.39
CA ALA A 51 9.27 5.03 -5.31
C ALA A 51 8.24 6.16 -5.16
N LEU A 52 8.57 7.20 -4.38
CA LEU A 52 7.74 8.40 -4.24
C LEU A 52 7.64 9.19 -5.54
N HIS A 53 8.75 9.36 -6.26
CA HIS A 53 8.72 10.00 -7.58
C HIS A 53 7.83 9.23 -8.55
N ILE A 54 7.96 7.91 -8.60
CA ILE A 54 7.12 7.06 -9.46
C ILE A 54 5.65 7.22 -9.07
N ALA A 55 5.30 7.14 -7.78
CA ALA A 55 3.91 7.25 -7.32
C ALA A 55 3.27 8.64 -7.59
N LEU A 56 4.07 9.71 -7.56
CA LEU A 56 3.60 11.06 -7.88
C LEU A 56 3.53 11.31 -9.41
N ASP A 57 4.36 10.64 -10.19
CA ASP A 57 4.33 10.66 -11.66
C ASP A 57 3.16 9.80 -12.21
N THR A 58 2.88 8.63 -11.61
CA THR A 58 1.82 7.72 -12.08
C THR A 58 0.43 8.25 -11.80
N ASP A 59 0.23 8.85 -10.63
CA ASP A 59 -1.09 9.29 -10.18
C ASP A 59 -1.10 10.80 -9.89
N PRO A 60 -1.89 11.62 -10.60
CA PRO A 60 -1.97 13.05 -10.33
C PRO A 60 -2.71 13.40 -9.02
N ARG A 61 -3.43 12.42 -8.44
CA ARG A 61 -4.20 12.55 -7.20
C ARG A 61 -3.39 12.23 -5.93
N SER A 62 -2.14 11.79 -6.06
CA SER A 62 -1.30 11.48 -4.90
C SER A 62 -0.70 12.76 -4.32
N TYR A 63 -0.68 12.83 -3.00
CA TYR A 63 -0.12 13.94 -2.23
C TYR A 63 0.85 13.38 -1.20
N VAL A 64 1.87 14.16 -0.85
CA VAL A 64 2.81 13.83 0.21
C VAL A 64 2.81 14.98 1.19
N PHE A 65 2.49 14.69 2.44
CA PHE A 65 2.47 15.69 3.50
C PHE A 65 3.09 15.10 4.75
N GLY A 66 3.61 15.99 5.60
CA GLY A 66 4.25 15.63 6.85
C GLY A 66 5.15 16.75 7.33
N GLU A 67 5.92 16.48 8.37
CA GLU A 67 6.91 17.42 8.88
C GLU A 67 8.13 17.45 7.95
N ASP A 68 8.57 18.66 7.60
CA ASP A 68 9.77 18.93 6.79
C ASP A 68 9.88 18.20 5.43
N VAL A 69 8.77 17.68 4.91
CA VAL A 69 8.74 16.98 3.62
C VAL A 69 9.11 17.88 2.45
N SER A 70 8.79 19.18 2.53
CA SER A 70 9.07 20.17 1.48
C SER A 70 10.56 20.50 1.35
N PHE A 71 11.36 20.33 2.41
CA PHE A 71 12.81 20.57 2.38
C PHE A 71 13.58 19.30 1.98
N GLY A 72 12.96 18.13 2.11
CA GLY A 72 13.55 16.83 1.79
C GLY A 72 13.43 15.79 2.92
N GLY A 73 12.89 16.18 4.06
CA GLY A 73 12.74 15.36 5.25
C GLY A 73 14.06 15.12 5.99
N VAL A 74 13.98 14.85 7.29
CA VAL A 74 15.14 14.61 8.17
C VAL A 74 15.99 13.42 7.70
N PHE A 75 15.35 12.39 7.14
CA PHE A 75 16.01 11.21 6.57
C PHE A 75 16.32 11.31 5.07
N ARG A 76 16.10 12.47 4.45
CA ARG A 76 16.30 12.72 3.01
C ARG A 76 15.47 11.84 2.06
N CYS A 77 14.36 11.27 2.53
CA CYS A 77 13.50 10.44 1.69
C CYS A 77 12.68 11.24 0.67
N THR A 78 12.44 12.54 0.89
CA THR A 78 11.60 13.39 0.01
C THR A 78 12.39 14.51 -0.69
N THR A 79 13.72 14.38 -0.78
CA THR A 79 14.57 15.37 -1.46
C THR A 79 14.17 15.57 -2.91
N GLY A 80 14.06 16.83 -3.36
CA GLY A 80 13.74 17.20 -4.74
C GLY A 80 12.28 16.96 -5.17
N LEU A 81 11.43 16.47 -4.26
CA LEU A 81 10.02 16.16 -4.56
C LEU A 81 9.18 17.43 -4.71
N ALA A 82 9.39 18.40 -3.81
CA ALA A 82 8.69 19.68 -3.84
C ALA A 82 9.07 20.54 -5.05
N ASP A 83 10.32 20.47 -5.50
CA ASP A 83 10.80 21.21 -6.67
C ASP A 83 10.21 20.64 -7.96
N LYS A 84 10.11 19.30 -8.08
CA LYS A 84 9.59 18.62 -9.27
C LYS A 84 8.07 18.71 -9.38
N PHE A 85 7.33 18.48 -8.29
CA PHE A 85 5.86 18.36 -8.30
C PHE A 85 5.12 19.59 -7.78
N GLY A 86 5.86 20.56 -7.25
CA GLY A 86 5.33 21.80 -6.69
C GLY A 86 4.78 21.65 -5.27
N LYS A 87 4.77 22.79 -4.57
CA LYS A 87 4.31 22.91 -3.17
C LYS A 87 2.82 22.62 -2.95
N LYS A 88 2.03 22.46 -4.02
CA LYS A 88 0.62 22.08 -3.94
C LYS A 88 0.43 20.60 -3.61
N ARG A 89 1.37 19.75 -4.05
CA ARG A 89 1.31 18.29 -3.87
C ARG A 89 2.20 17.78 -2.74
N VAL A 90 3.29 18.49 -2.49
CA VAL A 90 4.24 18.21 -1.41
C VAL A 90 4.28 19.42 -0.48
N PHE A 91 3.66 19.31 0.70
CA PHE A 91 3.57 20.43 1.64
C PHE A 91 3.79 19.99 3.09
N ASN A 92 4.28 20.93 3.89
CA ASN A 92 4.49 20.70 5.30
C ASN A 92 3.18 20.83 6.08
N THR A 93 2.95 19.94 7.03
CA THR A 93 1.93 20.10 8.07
C THR A 93 2.49 20.93 9.23
N PRO A 94 1.66 21.61 10.04
CA PRO A 94 2.15 22.38 11.18
C PRO A 94 2.98 21.49 12.14
N LEU A 95 4.11 22.04 12.62
CA LEU A 95 5.03 21.44 13.60
C LEU A 95 4.29 21.22 14.91
N CYS A 96 3.97 19.95 15.20
CA CYS A 96 3.49 19.55 16.50
C CYS A 96 3.92 18.10 16.73
N GLU A 97 5.08 17.91 17.34
CA GLU A 97 5.67 16.61 17.66
C GLU A 97 4.87 15.91 18.77
N GLN A 98 4.29 16.69 19.70
CA GLN A 98 3.23 16.22 20.61
C GLN A 98 1.95 15.89 19.85
N GLY A 99 1.70 16.63 18.77
CA GLY A 99 0.67 16.34 17.78
C GLY A 99 0.96 15.05 17.03
N ILE A 100 2.17 14.68 16.63
CA ILE A 100 2.46 13.43 15.90
C ILE A 100 2.45 12.21 16.83
N VAL A 101 2.84 12.36 18.09
CA VAL A 101 2.71 11.29 19.10
C VAL A 101 1.25 11.16 19.56
N GLY A 102 0.56 12.28 19.81
CA GLY A 102 -0.85 12.34 20.19
C GLY A 102 -1.82 12.01 19.06
N PHE A 103 -1.48 12.37 17.82
CA PHE A 103 -2.06 11.94 16.56
C PHE A 103 -1.44 10.63 16.10
N GLY A 104 -0.45 10.06 16.79
CA GLY A 104 0.11 8.73 16.51
C GLY A 104 -0.61 7.68 17.35
N ILE A 105 -0.91 8.00 18.60
CA ILE A 105 -1.87 7.29 19.46
C ILE A 105 -3.29 7.61 18.99
N GLY A 106 -3.55 8.85 18.60
CA GLY A 106 -4.81 9.31 18.00
C GLY A 106 -5.02 8.80 16.58
N LEU A 107 -3.96 8.64 15.78
CA LEU A 107 -3.95 7.85 14.54
C LEU A 107 -4.01 6.39 14.90
N ALA A 108 -3.41 5.86 15.95
CA ALA A 108 -3.64 4.46 16.28
C ALA A 108 -5.13 4.28 16.57
N ALA A 109 -5.75 5.15 17.36
CA ALA A 109 -7.19 5.15 17.59
C ALA A 109 -8.00 5.39 16.29
N MET A 110 -7.63 6.35 15.44
CA MET A 110 -8.32 6.64 14.18
C MET A 110 -8.06 5.58 13.11
N ILE A 111 -6.86 5.04 13.01
CA ILE A 111 -6.48 3.94 12.11
C ILE A 111 -7.26 2.71 12.56
N VAL A 112 -7.23 2.38 13.85
CA VAL A 112 -7.89 1.19 14.38
C VAL A 112 -9.40 1.31 14.31
N ASN A 113 -9.99 2.46 14.70
CA ASN A 113 -11.44 2.61 14.79
C ASN A 113 -12.09 3.15 13.52
N GLU A 114 -11.44 4.08 12.81
CA GLU A 114 -11.96 4.67 11.59
C GLU A 114 -11.36 4.01 10.34
N ALA A 115 -10.07 4.15 10.06
CA ALA A 115 -9.50 3.72 8.77
C ALA A 115 -9.63 2.20 8.51
N ALA A 116 -9.27 1.37 9.48
CA ALA A 116 -9.33 -0.09 9.39
C ALA A 116 -10.77 -0.58 9.16
N LYS A 117 -11.74 0.08 9.79
CA LYS A 117 -13.14 -0.31 9.77
C LYS A 117 -13.97 0.50 8.77
N PHE A 118 -13.40 1.50 8.09
CA PHE A 118 -14.15 2.45 7.26
C PHE A 118 -14.94 1.72 6.18
N ARG A 119 -14.26 0.82 5.46
CA ARG A 119 -14.87 -0.03 4.42
C ARG A 119 -15.94 -0.97 4.98
N TYR A 120 -15.70 -1.54 6.17
CA TYR A 120 -16.61 -2.50 6.79
C TYR A 120 -17.88 -1.82 7.32
N ARG A 121 -17.71 -0.71 8.06
CA ARG A 121 -18.81 0.10 8.63
C ARG A 121 -19.71 0.68 7.57
N SER A 122 -19.16 1.15 6.44
CA SER A 122 -19.95 1.73 5.36
C SER A 122 -20.56 0.69 4.42
N GLY A 123 -20.44 -0.62 4.69
CA GLY A 123 -20.90 -1.66 3.77
C GLY A 123 -20.28 -1.51 2.36
N ASN A 124 -19.00 -1.16 2.29
CA ASN A 124 -18.26 -0.87 1.04
C ASN A 124 -18.71 0.38 0.24
N GLN A 125 -19.58 1.24 0.78
CA GLN A 125 -19.93 2.50 0.11
C GLN A 125 -18.78 3.52 0.12
N PHE A 126 -17.97 3.58 1.18
CA PHE A 126 -16.80 4.45 1.29
C PHE A 126 -15.58 3.62 1.70
N ASN A 127 -14.39 4.00 1.22
CA ASN A 127 -13.15 3.35 1.61
C ASN A 127 -11.97 4.33 1.61
N CYS A 128 -10.98 4.04 2.44
CA CYS A 128 -9.72 4.79 2.53
C CYS A 128 -8.53 3.95 2.01
N GLY A 129 -8.74 3.11 0.99
CA GLY A 129 -7.72 2.17 0.50
C GLY A 129 -6.51 2.82 -0.17
N GLY A 130 -6.61 4.09 -0.56
CA GLY A 130 -5.50 4.88 -1.10
C GLY A 130 -4.60 5.55 -0.06
N LEU A 131 -4.90 5.41 1.24
CA LEU A 131 -4.08 5.97 2.31
C LEU A 131 -2.88 5.07 2.59
N THR A 132 -1.67 5.64 2.58
CA THR A 132 -0.44 4.95 2.99
C THR A 132 0.31 5.84 3.98
N ILE A 133 0.54 5.32 5.17
CA ILE A 133 1.29 5.99 6.23
C ILE A 133 2.68 5.37 6.29
N ARG A 134 3.71 6.20 6.33
CA ARG A 134 5.11 5.78 6.44
C ARG A 134 5.75 6.51 7.59
N ALA A 135 6.47 5.78 8.43
CA ALA A 135 7.25 6.31 9.54
C ALA A 135 8.58 5.57 9.64
N PRO A 136 9.66 6.23 10.09
CA PRO A 136 10.88 5.54 10.47
C PRO A 136 10.59 4.62 11.66
N TYR A 137 11.23 3.45 11.67
CA TYR A 137 10.94 2.37 12.61
C TYR A 137 12.23 1.63 12.97
N GLY A 138 12.31 1.12 14.20
CA GLY A 138 13.40 0.26 14.66
C GLY A 138 14.52 0.99 15.40
N ALA A 139 15.43 0.22 15.99
CA ALA A 139 16.52 0.74 16.82
C ALA A 139 17.64 1.38 15.97
N VAL A 140 18.10 2.57 16.39
CA VAL A 140 19.20 3.32 15.75
C VAL A 140 20.47 3.41 16.63
N GLY A 141 20.53 2.60 17.70
CA GLY A 141 21.64 2.54 18.65
C GLY A 141 21.64 3.65 19.71
N HIS A 142 21.42 4.90 19.30
CA HIS A 142 21.50 6.09 20.18
C HIS A 142 20.16 6.86 20.30
N GLY A 143 19.05 6.25 19.88
CA GLY A 143 17.75 6.93 19.77
C GLY A 143 16.98 7.15 21.07
N GLY A 144 17.47 6.61 22.19
CA GLY A 144 16.74 6.59 23.45
C GLY A 144 15.35 5.95 23.33
N HIS A 145 14.44 6.31 24.24
CA HIS A 145 13.11 5.71 24.33
C HIS A 145 12.15 6.10 23.19
N TYR A 146 12.35 7.23 22.50
CA TYR A 146 11.40 7.76 21.52
C TYR A 146 11.85 7.62 20.05
N HIS A 147 13.09 7.20 19.78
CA HIS A 147 13.59 6.95 18.41
C HIS A 147 14.05 5.50 18.19
N SER A 148 13.58 4.56 19.01
CA SER A 148 13.89 3.13 18.88
C SER A 148 12.65 2.25 19.03
N GLN A 149 11.46 2.85 18.93
CA GLN A 149 10.21 2.15 19.18
C GLN A 149 9.81 1.28 17.99
N SER A 150 9.20 0.15 18.35
CA SER A 150 8.71 -0.85 17.41
C SER A 150 7.23 -1.15 17.68
N PRO A 151 6.28 -0.34 17.13
CA PRO A 151 4.86 -0.50 17.45
C PRO A 151 4.08 -1.43 16.50
N GLU A 152 4.74 -2.23 15.67
CA GLU A 152 4.09 -3.13 14.70
C GLU A 152 3.12 -4.11 15.36
N ALA A 153 3.48 -4.63 16.54
CA ALA A 153 2.66 -5.59 17.27
C ALA A 153 1.30 -4.99 17.68
N PHE A 154 1.22 -3.68 17.91
CA PHE A 154 -0.04 -3.01 18.23
C PHE A 154 -1.00 -2.98 17.02
N PHE A 155 -0.45 -2.93 15.80
CA PHE A 155 -1.24 -2.87 14.58
C PHE A 155 -1.57 -4.26 14.02
N CYS A 156 -0.74 -5.27 14.29
CA CYS A 156 -0.98 -6.65 13.84
C CYS A 156 -2.29 -7.26 14.35
N HIS A 157 -2.79 -6.82 15.51
CA HIS A 157 -4.06 -7.30 16.07
C HIS A 157 -5.31 -6.65 15.43
N VAL A 158 -5.13 -5.67 14.53
CA VAL A 158 -6.22 -4.85 14.03
C VAL A 158 -6.62 -5.33 12.62
N PRO A 159 -7.80 -5.96 12.45
CA PRO A 159 -8.25 -6.38 11.14
C PRO A 159 -8.61 -5.16 10.28
N GLY A 160 -8.23 -5.20 8.99
CA GLY A 160 -8.56 -4.16 8.01
C GLY A 160 -7.40 -3.26 7.60
N ILE A 161 -6.25 -3.35 8.27
CA ILE A 161 -5.02 -2.66 7.91
C ILE A 161 -3.93 -3.64 7.46
N LYS A 162 -2.94 -3.12 6.73
CA LYS A 162 -1.74 -3.84 6.33
C LYS A 162 -0.55 -3.15 6.98
N VAL A 163 0.29 -3.94 7.63
CA VAL A 163 1.54 -3.52 8.29
C VAL A 163 2.70 -4.09 7.49
#